data_AF-A0A965EDY2-F1
#
_entry.id   AF-A0A965EDY2-F1
#
_cell.length_a   1.000
_cell.length_b   1.000
_cell.length_c   1.000
_cell.angle_alpha   90.00
_cell.angle_beta   90.00
_cell.angle_gamma   90.00
#
_symmetry.space_group_name_H-M   'P 1'
#
loop_
_entity.id
_entity.type
_entity.pdbx_description
1 polymer ?
#
loop_
_entity_poly.entity_id
_entity_poly.type
_entity_poly.pdbx_seq_one_letter_code
_entity_poly.pdbx_strand_id
1 'polypeptide(L)'
;MGKTTLINQFAQKFGQYIYLNLELPEDRQPFENFSNVETLLQAVFFLKNKSLLYKGDTLIFIDEIQAAPEAINMLRYFYEQEPEIAVIAAGS
;
A
#
# COMPACT_ATOMS: atom_id res chain seq x y z
N MET A 1 -2.72 18.24 -3.44
CA MET A 1 -4.13 18.58 -3.79
C MET A 1 -4.67 17.86 -5.03
N GLY A 2 -3.90 17.53 -6.08
CA GLY A 2 -4.42 16.82 -7.27
C GLY A 2 -4.07 15.32 -7.42
N LYS A 3 -2.99 14.86 -6.75
CA LYS A 3 -2.45 13.50 -6.94
C LYS A 3 -3.41 12.40 -6.46
N THR A 4 -3.86 12.51 -5.20
CA THR A 4 -4.80 11.56 -4.58
C THR A 4 -6.10 11.43 -5.36
N THR A 5 -6.67 12.55 -5.86
CA THR A 5 -7.89 12.52 -6.67
C THR A 5 -7.72 11.73 -7.96
N LEU A 6 -6.61 11.93 -8.67
CA LEU A 6 -6.30 11.19 -9.90
C LEU A 6 -6.14 9.69 -9.62
N ILE A 7 -5.44 9.34 -8.53
CA ILE A 7 -5.20 7.95 -8.14
C ILE A 7 -6.51 7.27 -7.74
N ASN A 8 -7.37 7.95 -6.98
CA ASN A 8 -8.70 7.43 -6.62
C ASN A 8 -9.57 7.14 -7.85
N GLN A 9 -9.47 7.96 -8.91
CA GLN A 9 -10.14 7.69 -10.17
C GLN A 9 -9.52 6.51 -10.91
N PHE A 10 -8.20 6.42 -10.94
CA PHE A 10 -7.49 5.29 -11.53
C PHE A 10 -7.80 3.96 -10.81
N ALA A 11 -7.93 4.00 -9.49
CA ALA A 11 -8.24 2.85 -8.63
C ALA A 11 -9.57 2.15 -8.99
N GLN A 12 -10.51 2.85 -9.63
CA GLN A 12 -11.78 2.29 -10.09
C GLN A 12 -11.61 1.15 -11.12
N LYS A 13 -10.41 0.97 -11.67
CA LYS A 13 -10.07 -0.13 -12.58
C LYS A 13 -9.77 -1.45 -11.88
N PHE A 14 -9.66 -1.45 -10.55
CA PHE A 14 -9.29 -2.60 -9.73
C PHE A 14 -10.49 -3.07 -8.91
N GLY A 15 -10.60 -4.38 -8.69
CA GLY A 15 -11.61 -4.97 -7.82
C GLY A 15 -11.44 -4.60 -6.35
N GLN A 16 -10.21 -4.36 -5.89
CA GLN A 16 -9.94 -3.83 -4.56
C GLN A 16 -9.03 -2.60 -4.61
N TYR A 17 -9.30 -1.67 -3.69
CA TYR A 17 -8.48 -0.50 -3.46
C TYR A 17 -8.15 -0.36 -1.98
N ILE A 18 -6.86 -0.23 -1.68
CA ILE A 18 -6.31 0.01 -0.35
C ILE A 18 -5.63 1.37 -0.36
N TYR A 19 -6.14 2.29 0.46
CA TYR A 19 -5.53 3.59 0.70
C TYR A 19 -4.86 3.59 2.07
N LEU A 20 -3.58 3.98 2.10
CA LEU A 20 -2.75 4.12 3.29
C LEU A 20 -2.20 5.55 3.32
N ASN A 21 -2.46 6.30 4.38
CA ASN A 21 -1.80 7.59 4.63
C ASN A 21 -0.80 7.42 5.77
N LEU A 22 0.50 7.48 5.48
CA LEU A 22 1.53 7.18 6.47
C LEU A 22 1.73 8.27 7.53
N GLU A 23 1.05 9.41 7.43
CA GLU A 23 0.95 10.35 8.56
C GLU A 23 0.08 9.77 9.70
N LEU A 24 -0.86 8.88 9.37
CA LEU A 24 -1.70 8.19 10.35
C LEU A 24 -0.91 7.03 10.97
N PRO A 25 -0.76 6.99 12.31
CA PRO A 25 0.00 5.92 12.97
C PRO A 25 -0.50 4.52 12.64
N GLU A 26 -1.81 4.32 12.50
CA GLU A 26 -2.43 3.03 12.18
C GLU A 26 -2.01 2.48 10.81
N ASP A 27 -1.80 3.34 9.82
CA ASP A 27 -1.39 2.95 8.46
C ASP A 27 0.13 2.80 8.34
N ARG A 28 0.88 3.56 9.16
CA ARG A 28 2.35 3.51 9.20
C ARG A 28 2.89 2.32 9.99
N GLN A 29 2.27 1.98 11.11
CA GLN A 29 2.73 0.91 12.00
C GLN A 29 3.00 -0.43 11.32
N PRO A 30 2.19 -0.91 10.35
CA PRO A 30 2.51 -2.13 9.63
C PRO A 30 3.91 -2.11 8.99
N PHE A 31 4.31 -0.99 8.38
CA PHE A 31 5.62 -0.85 7.74
C PHE A 31 6.78 -0.77 8.76
N GLU A 32 6.52 -0.25 9.96
CA GLU A 32 7.50 -0.18 11.04
C GLU A 32 7.69 -1.53 11.75
N ASN A 33 6.61 -2.32 11.83
CA ASN A 33 6.58 -3.56 12.61
C ASN A 33 6.98 -4.80 11.79
N PHE A 34 6.86 -4.75 10.46
CA PHE A 34 7.11 -5.90 9.60
C PHE A 34 8.17 -5.59 8.54
N SER A 35 9.25 -6.38 8.54
CA SER A 35 10.33 -6.32 7.55
C SER A 35 10.16 -7.30 6.39
N ASN A 36 9.17 -8.19 6.46
CA ASN A 36 8.81 -9.14 5.41
C ASN A 36 7.54 -8.67 4.69
N VAL A 37 7.55 -8.67 3.36
CA VAL A 37 6.45 -8.12 2.55
C VAL A 37 5.17 -8.97 2.63
N GLU A 38 5.29 -10.29 2.79
CA GLU A 38 4.14 -11.19 2.93
C GLU A 38 3.38 -10.90 4.22
N THR A 39 4.10 -10.78 5.36
CA THR A 39 3.47 -10.48 6.64
C THR A 39 2.93 -9.04 6.70
N LEU A 40 3.63 -8.09 6.08
CA LEU A 40 3.13 -6.73 5.91
C LEU A 40 1.80 -6.72 5.12
N LEU A 41 1.75 -7.43 3.99
CA LEU A 41 0.54 -7.53 3.16
C LEU A 41 -0.62 -8.12 3.94
N GLN A 42 -0.39 -9.19 4.70
CA GLN A 42 -1.41 -9.76 5.58
C GLN A 42 -1.95 -8.73 6.57
N ALA A 43 -1.07 -7.96 7.22
CA ALA A 43 -1.45 -6.91 8.16
C ALA A 43 -2.24 -5.78 7.48
N VAL A 44 -1.78 -5.30 6.33
CA VAL A 44 -2.42 -4.21 5.56
C VAL A 44 -3.81 -4.61 5.05
N PHE A 45 -3.94 -5.81 4.47
CA PHE A 45 -5.22 -6.31 3.98
C PHE A 45 -6.21 -6.52 5.13
N PHE A 46 -5.75 -7.08 6.24
CA PHE A 46 -6.58 -7.24 7.44
C PHE A 46 -7.03 -5.89 7.99
N LEU A 47 -6.11 -4.95 8.19
CA LEU A 47 -6.38 -3.60 8.71
C LEU A 47 -7.46 -2.88 7.89
N LYS A 48 -7.40 -3.01 6.55
CA LYS A 48 -8.32 -2.33 5.63
C LYS A 48 -9.54 -3.18 5.24
N ASN A 49 -9.72 -4.32 5.90
CA ASN A 49 -10.81 -5.28 5.66
C ASN A 49 -10.94 -5.69 4.18
N LYS A 50 -9.81 -6.08 3.58
CA LYS A 50 -9.68 -6.58 2.20
C LYS A 50 -9.24 -8.03 2.20
N SER A 51 -9.38 -8.70 1.05
CA SER A 51 -9.13 -10.13 0.93
C SER A 51 -7.87 -10.38 0.11
N LEU A 52 -6.91 -11.09 0.68
CA LEU A 52 -5.68 -11.46 -0.04
C LEU A 52 -5.95 -12.34 -1.28
N LEU A 53 -7.12 -12.99 -1.36
CA LEU A 53 -7.53 -13.77 -2.53
C LEU A 53 -7.57 -12.93 -3.81
N TYR A 54 -7.78 -11.61 -3.70
CA TYR A 54 -7.86 -10.69 -4.84
C TYR A 54 -6.59 -9.84 -5.00
N LYS A 55 -5.44 -10.27 -4.46
CA LYS A 55 -4.20 -9.46 -4.48
C LYS A 55 -3.78 -9.00 -5.89
N GLY A 56 -3.95 -9.84 -6.92
CA GLY A 56 -3.65 -9.48 -8.31
C GLY A 56 -4.64 -8.51 -8.98
N ASP A 57 -5.77 -8.22 -8.33
CA ASP A 57 -6.76 -7.21 -8.73
C ASP A 57 -6.93 -6.16 -7.61
N THR A 58 -5.86 -5.93 -6.84
CA THR A 58 -5.80 -4.93 -5.78
C THR A 58 -4.80 -3.85 -6.13
N LEU A 59 -5.22 -2.59 -6.04
CA LEU A 59 -4.32 -1.45 -5.99
C LEU A 59 -4.08 -1.01 -4.55
N ILE A 60 -2.81 -0.95 -4.15
CA ILE A 60 -2.37 -0.32 -2.91
C ILE A 60 -1.83 1.08 -3.25
N PHE A 61 -2.42 2.11 -2.67
CA PHE A 61 -1.89 3.47 -2.69
C PHE A 61 -1.31 3.84 -1.33
N ILE A 62 -0.01 4.11 -1.31
CA ILE A 62 0.76 4.58 -0.16
C ILE A 62 0.99 6.08 -0.32
N ASP A 63 0.27 6.88 0.45
CA ASP A 63 0.36 8.34 0.46
C ASP A 63 1.30 8.82 1.57
N GLU A 64 1.92 9.97 1.35
CA GLU A 64 2.93 10.57 2.24
C GLU A 64 4.04 9.57 2.64
N ILE A 65 4.57 8.82 1.66
CA ILE A 65 5.54 7.73 1.90
C ILE A 65 6.81 8.18 2.64
N GLN A 66 7.20 9.45 2.53
CA GLN A 66 8.32 10.03 3.25
C GLN A 66 8.13 10.07 4.77
N ALA A 67 6.90 9.90 5.26
CA ALA A 67 6.60 9.79 6.68
C ALA A 67 7.07 8.44 7.30
N ALA A 68 7.39 7.44 6.47
CA ALA A 68 7.92 6.15 6.91
C ALA A 68 9.04 5.66 5.98
N PRO A 69 10.32 5.90 6.31
CA PRO A 69 11.46 5.43 5.52
C PRO A 69 11.46 3.91 5.26
N GLU A 70 10.93 3.13 6.20
CA GLU A 70 10.75 1.68 6.10
C GLU A 70 9.84 1.30 4.93
N ALA A 71 8.80 2.08 4.65
CA ALA A 71 7.90 1.85 3.53
C ALA A 71 8.60 2.03 2.17
N ILE A 72 9.54 2.99 2.07
CA ILE A 72 10.35 3.19 0.87
C ILE A 72 11.19 1.95 0.57
N ASN A 73 11.85 1.41 1.59
CA ASN A 73 12.64 0.18 1.46
C ASN A 73 11.76 -1.01 1.02
N MET A 74 10.51 -1.04 1.49
CA MET A 74 9.57 -2.10 1.18
C MET A 74 9.15 -2.13 -0.30
N LEU A 75 9.12 -0.99 -0.99
CA LEU A 75 8.75 -0.92 -2.41
C LEU A 75 9.56 -1.88 -3.29
N ARG A 76 10.85 -2.06 -2.97
CA ARG A 76 11.69 -3.04 -3.65
C ARG A 76 11.14 -4.45 -3.50
N TYR A 77 10.76 -4.84 -2.29
CA TYR A 77 10.24 -6.18 -2.00
C TYR A 77 8.86 -6.41 -2.60
N PHE A 78 8.00 -5.39 -2.66
CA PHE A 78 6.77 -5.47 -3.45
C PHE A 78 7.07 -5.84 -4.91
N TYR A 79 8.01 -5.14 -5.54
CA TYR A 79 8.38 -5.42 -6.93
C TYR A 79 9.05 -6.78 -7.14
N GLU A 80 9.95 -7.18 -6.25
CA GLU A 80 10.74 -8.42 -6.40
C GLU A 80 9.97 -9.69 -6.01
N GLN A 81 9.10 -9.62 -5.00
CA GLN A 81 8.47 -10.81 -4.39
C GLN A 81 6.96 -10.89 -4.63
N GLU A 82 6.28 -9.75 -4.82
CA GLU A 82 4.82 -9.69 -5.02
C GLU A 82 4.45 -8.87 -6.27
N PRO A 83 5.04 -9.18 -7.45
CA PRO A 83 4.92 -8.38 -8.67
C PRO A 83 3.49 -8.27 -9.21
N GLU A 84 2.58 -9.15 -8.80
CA GLU A 84 1.16 -9.10 -9.16
C GLU A 84 0.39 -7.98 -8.44
N ILE A 85 0.91 -7.43 -7.35
CA ILE A 85 0.23 -6.38 -6.59
C ILE A 85 0.59 -5.03 -7.19
N ALA A 86 -0.42 -4.30 -7.65
CA ALA A 86 -0.23 -2.93 -8.10
C ALA A 86 0.01 -2.02 -6.88
N VAL A 87 1.14 -1.33 -6.87
CA VAL A 87 1.49 -0.35 -5.82
C VAL A 87 1.75 1.00 -6.45
N ILE A 88 1.13 2.04 -5.89
CA ILE A 88 1.47 3.44 -6.16
C ILE A 88 1.95 4.04 -4.84
N ALA A 89 3.04 4.82 -4.89
CA ALA A 89 3.52 5.60 -3.76
C ALA A 89 3.59 7.08 -4.15
N ALA A 90 3.20 7.97 -3.24
CA ALA A 90 3.34 9.41 -3.41
C ALA A 90 3.89 10.06 -2.15
N GLY A 91 4.56 11.19 -2.35
CA GLY A 91 4.99 12.11 -1.31
C GLY A 91 4.81 13.55 -1.75
N SER A 92 4.81 14.46 -0.79
CA SER A 92 4.68 15.91 -0.99
C SER A 92 5.98 16.67 -0.73
#